data_AF-A0A418MA78-F1
#
_entry.id   AF-A0A418MA78-F1
#
_cell.length_a   1.000
_cell.length_b   1.000
_cell.length_c   1.000
_cell.angle_alpha   90.00
_cell.angle_beta   90.00
_cell.angle_gamma   90.00
#
_symmetry.space_group_name_H-M   'P 1'
#
loop_
_entity.id
_entity.type
_entity.pdbx_description
1 polymer ?
#
loop_
_entity_poly.entity_id
_entity_poly.type
_entity_poly.pdbx_seq_one_letter_code
_entity_poly.pdbx_strand_id
1 'polypeptide(L)'
;MPNDSIISRRWMQILLGIVWLVDGLLQLKPQMFTKAFVNQVLLSVSQSQPVWIAHGMTVVAHWIAPNIQGWNLLFALIQLALGVALILNILPRLTLIASFVWMLVVWGFGEGFGALFTGQSSALTGAPGAVLLYGLIGISVWPDKNGQIRWRRQGVLFAHWSLVILWLMNALLQFQPAYLSNPHLVGSTLTPWLANWIGASGVLISVILGIVQLLLAGWIASRRAPHSALWASIILSFLFWWLGQGFGQIFTPLATDFNSGLLYILLSFCAWPRTTAQRSYGQVGTTLTNPPRLV
;
A
#
# COMPACT_ATOMS: atom_id res chain seq x y z
N MET A 1 17.68 -9.97 -26.79
CA MET A 1 16.37 -9.29 -26.64
C MET A 1 16.32 -8.71 -25.24
N PRO A 2 16.06 -7.39 -25.05
CA PRO A 2 16.03 -6.85 -23.70
C PRO A 2 14.74 -7.32 -23.03
N ASN A 3 14.88 -8.26 -22.09
CA ASN A 3 13.88 -8.51 -21.06
C ASN A 3 13.89 -7.31 -20.10
N ASP A 4 13.47 -6.15 -20.59
CA ASP A 4 13.12 -5.05 -19.72
C ASP A 4 11.79 -5.44 -19.09
N SER A 5 11.79 -5.59 -17.76
CA SER A 5 10.57 -5.76 -16.98
C SER A 5 9.50 -4.79 -17.48
N ILE A 6 8.28 -5.29 -17.70
CA ILE A 6 7.11 -4.53 -18.20
C ILE A 6 6.96 -3.17 -17.49
N ILE A 7 7.43 -3.04 -16.24
CA ILE A 7 7.36 -1.80 -15.47
C ILE A 7 8.71 -1.39 -14.83
N SER A 8 9.17 -0.17 -15.17
CA SER A 8 10.40 0.43 -14.63
C SER A 8 10.22 1.02 -13.22
N ARG A 9 11.32 1.31 -12.52
CA ARG A 9 11.26 1.83 -11.14
C ARG A 9 10.71 3.24 -11.16
N ARG A 10 11.07 4.00 -12.20
CA ARG A 10 10.54 5.33 -12.45
C ARG A 10 9.02 5.31 -12.63
N TRP A 11 8.49 4.34 -13.37
CA TRP A 11 7.04 4.19 -13.52
C TRP A 11 6.33 3.96 -12.18
N MET A 12 6.86 3.10 -11.30
CA MET A 12 6.27 2.93 -9.96
C MET A 12 6.37 4.18 -9.08
N GLN A 13 7.46 4.95 -9.18
CA GLN A 13 7.55 6.25 -8.51
C GLN A 13 6.50 7.24 -9.05
N ILE A 14 6.27 7.26 -10.37
CA ILE A 14 5.24 8.11 -10.98
C ILE A 14 3.85 7.69 -10.51
N LEU A 15 3.55 6.37 -10.48
CA LEU A 15 2.29 5.86 -9.96
C LEU A 15 2.08 6.22 -8.49
N LEU A 16 3.10 6.11 -7.65
CA LEU A 16 3.05 6.58 -6.26
C LEU A 16 2.78 8.10 -6.18
N GLY A 17 3.40 8.88 -7.06
CA GLY A 17 3.12 10.31 -7.16
C GLY A 17 1.69 10.64 -7.63
N ILE A 18 1.15 9.88 -8.57
CA ILE A 18 -0.25 10.00 -9.02
C ILE A 18 -1.19 9.68 -7.87
N VAL A 19 -0.89 8.64 -7.10
CA VAL A 19 -1.68 8.25 -5.93
C VAL A 19 -1.71 9.39 -4.88
N TRP A 20 -0.55 9.98 -4.53
CA TRP A 20 -0.51 11.18 -3.67
C TRP A 20 -1.25 12.38 -4.26
N LEU A 21 -1.12 12.60 -5.57
CA LEU A 21 -1.79 13.71 -6.25
C LEU A 21 -3.31 13.56 -6.18
N VAL A 22 -3.84 12.34 -6.41
CA VAL A 22 -5.26 12.06 -6.31
C VAL A 22 -5.76 12.22 -4.89
N ASP A 23 -5.04 11.71 -3.88
CA ASP A 23 -5.36 11.92 -2.46
C ASP A 23 -5.49 13.43 -2.14
N GLY A 24 -4.52 14.24 -2.58
CA GLY A 24 -4.57 15.70 -2.48
C GLY A 24 -5.77 16.35 -3.16
N LEU A 25 -6.16 15.85 -4.35
CA LEU A 25 -7.36 16.33 -5.04
C LEU A 25 -8.66 15.91 -4.35
N LEU A 26 -8.70 14.71 -3.77
CA LEU A 26 -9.84 14.22 -3.00
C LEU A 26 -10.06 15.06 -1.74
N GLN A 27 -8.97 15.52 -1.10
CA GLN A 27 -9.06 16.46 0.01
C GLN A 27 -9.63 17.83 -0.36
N LEU A 28 -9.58 18.22 -1.63
CA LEU A 28 -10.18 19.48 -2.08
C LEU A 28 -11.72 19.40 -2.27
N LYS A 29 -12.36 18.27 -2.01
CA LYS A 29 -13.82 18.16 -2.05
C LYS A 29 -14.47 19.12 -1.04
N PRO A 30 -15.59 19.80 -1.37
CA PRO A 30 -16.21 20.78 -0.49
C PRO A 30 -16.54 20.26 0.92
N GLN A 31 -16.97 19.01 1.04
CA GLN A 31 -17.34 18.43 2.33
C GLN A 31 -16.12 18.22 3.26
N MET A 32 -14.90 18.09 2.73
CA MET A 32 -13.67 17.94 3.50
C MET A 32 -13.31 19.21 4.30
N PHE A 33 -13.80 20.38 3.88
CA PHE A 33 -13.62 21.66 4.57
C PHE A 33 -14.65 21.90 5.68
N THR A 34 -15.48 20.92 6.00
CA THR A 34 -16.56 21.04 7.00
C THR A 34 -16.28 20.16 8.21
N LYS A 35 -17.05 20.37 9.28
CA LYS A 35 -17.03 19.48 10.47
C LYS A 35 -17.39 18.04 10.14
N ALA A 36 -17.98 17.75 8.97
CA ALA A 36 -18.22 16.39 8.53
C ALA A 36 -16.91 15.59 8.38
N PHE A 37 -15.83 16.19 7.88
CA PHE A 37 -14.53 15.52 7.82
C PHE A 37 -14.03 15.11 9.20
N VAL A 38 -14.08 16.05 10.16
CA VAL A 38 -13.65 15.77 11.54
C VAL A 38 -14.51 14.68 12.17
N ASN A 39 -15.84 14.78 12.06
CA ASN A 39 -16.76 13.89 12.77
C ASN A 39 -16.89 12.52 12.11
N GLN A 40 -16.87 12.44 10.78
CA GLN A 40 -17.16 11.22 10.02
C GLN A 40 -15.90 10.53 9.49
N VAL A 41 -14.75 11.23 9.44
CA VAL A 41 -13.46 10.64 9.05
C VAL A 41 -12.54 10.56 10.26
N LEU A 42 -12.11 11.68 10.84
CA LEU A 42 -11.06 11.66 11.89
C LEU A 42 -11.53 11.04 13.21
N LEU A 43 -12.73 11.40 13.69
CA LEU A 43 -13.26 10.86 14.94
C LEU A 43 -13.83 9.45 14.77
N SER A 44 -14.33 9.10 13.59
CA SER A 44 -14.86 7.75 13.34
C SER A 44 -13.78 6.69 13.42
N VAL A 45 -12.57 6.95 12.92
CA VAL A 45 -11.43 6.01 13.00
C VAL A 45 -10.86 5.86 14.42
N SER A 46 -11.24 6.74 15.35
CA SER A 46 -10.88 6.60 16.77
C SER A 46 -11.80 5.63 17.53
N GLN A 47 -12.96 5.30 16.97
CA GLN A 47 -13.91 4.39 17.57
C GLN A 47 -13.32 2.98 17.64
N SER A 48 -13.59 2.27 18.74
CA SER A 48 -13.10 0.90 18.99
C SER A 48 -11.57 0.75 19.07
N GLN A 49 -10.81 1.84 19.06
CA GLN A 49 -9.38 1.82 19.31
C GLN A 49 -9.08 1.67 20.80
N PRO A 50 -7.90 1.15 21.18
CA PRO A 50 -7.40 1.25 22.54
C PRO A 50 -7.42 2.70 23.04
N VAL A 51 -7.75 2.89 24.32
CA VAL A 51 -7.99 4.22 24.92
C VAL A 51 -6.84 5.20 24.65
N TRP A 52 -5.58 4.74 24.72
CA TRP A 52 -4.41 5.58 24.50
C TRP A 52 -4.27 6.06 23.04
N ILE A 53 -4.66 5.23 22.05
CA ILE A 53 -4.71 5.61 20.63
C ILE A 53 -5.88 6.56 20.42
N ALA A 54 -7.08 6.16 20.86
CA ALA A 54 -8.30 6.94 20.70
C ALA A 54 -8.17 8.34 21.29
N HIS A 55 -7.55 8.48 22.47
CA HIS A 55 -7.32 9.76 23.12
C HIS A 55 -6.42 10.67 22.27
N GLY A 56 -5.28 10.17 21.78
CA GLY A 56 -4.38 10.94 20.93
C GLY A 56 -5.05 11.45 19.66
N MET A 57 -5.81 10.58 18.98
CA MET A 57 -6.58 10.93 17.79
C MET A 57 -7.68 11.97 18.10
N THR A 58 -8.39 11.79 19.21
CA THR A 58 -9.45 12.70 19.65
C THR A 58 -8.91 14.09 19.95
N VAL A 59 -7.74 14.19 20.60
CA VAL A 59 -7.07 15.48 20.87
C VAL A 59 -6.72 16.18 19.56
N VAL A 60 -6.13 15.47 18.60
CA VAL A 60 -5.78 16.04 17.28
C VAL A 60 -7.04 16.49 16.52
N ALA A 61 -8.11 15.69 16.53
CA ALA A 61 -9.36 16.04 15.88
C ALA A 61 -9.99 17.32 16.47
N HIS A 62 -9.99 17.47 17.81
CA HIS A 62 -10.48 18.68 18.48
C HIS A 62 -9.60 19.91 18.21
N TRP A 63 -8.31 19.73 17.99
CA TRP A 63 -7.40 20.81 17.61
C TRP A 63 -7.60 21.27 16.17
N ILE A 64 -7.92 20.33 15.26
CA ILE A 64 -8.21 20.63 13.85
C ILE A 64 -9.58 21.30 13.69
N ALA A 65 -10.59 20.88 14.46
CA ALA A 65 -12.00 21.23 14.24
C ALA A 65 -12.32 22.74 14.14
N PRO A 66 -11.76 23.64 14.98
CA PRO A 66 -12.08 25.07 14.92
C PRO A 66 -11.63 25.74 13.62
N ASN A 67 -10.55 25.26 13.01
CA ASN A 67 -9.92 25.85 11.81
C ASN A 67 -9.80 24.84 10.68
N ILE A 68 -10.81 23.97 10.53
CA ILE A 68 -10.76 22.84 9.60
C ILE A 68 -10.44 23.26 8.17
N GLN A 69 -10.87 24.46 7.73
CA GLN A 69 -10.61 24.91 6.38
C GLN A 69 -9.11 25.10 6.10
N GLY A 70 -8.39 25.70 7.06
CA GLY A 70 -6.95 25.92 6.96
C GLY A 70 -6.16 24.62 7.06
N TRP A 71 -6.54 23.75 7.99
CA TRP A 71 -5.90 22.45 8.16
C TRP A 71 -6.08 21.54 6.94
N ASN A 72 -7.30 21.41 6.45
CA ASN A 72 -7.57 20.57 5.28
C ASN A 72 -6.89 21.11 4.02
N LEU A 73 -6.84 22.44 3.85
CA LEU A 73 -6.05 23.06 2.77
C LEU A 73 -4.57 22.69 2.88
N LEU A 74 -3.99 22.76 4.08
CA LEU A 74 -2.60 22.37 4.31
C LEU A 74 -2.37 20.89 3.97
N PHE A 75 -3.27 20.00 4.37
CA PHE A 75 -3.18 18.56 4.06
C PHE A 75 -3.19 18.33 2.55
N ALA A 76 -4.15 18.93 1.85
CA ALA A 76 -4.24 18.86 0.39
C ALA A 76 -2.97 19.38 -0.28
N LEU A 77 -2.46 20.55 0.13
CA LEU A 77 -1.25 21.14 -0.45
C LEU A 77 -0.01 20.26 -0.25
N ILE A 78 0.15 19.64 0.93
CA ILE A 78 1.25 18.69 1.17
C ILE A 78 1.15 17.50 0.21
N GLN A 79 -0.02 16.87 0.12
CA GLN A 79 -0.24 15.70 -0.75
C GLN A 79 -0.03 16.04 -2.23
N LEU A 80 -0.56 17.18 -2.70
CA LEU A 80 -0.37 17.67 -4.06
C LEU A 80 1.12 17.95 -4.36
N ALA A 81 1.82 18.63 -3.44
CA ALA A 81 3.24 18.92 -3.59
C ALA A 81 4.08 17.63 -3.65
N LEU A 82 3.80 16.66 -2.77
CA LEU A 82 4.45 15.34 -2.79
C LEU A 82 4.17 14.62 -4.12
N GLY A 83 2.92 14.61 -4.57
CA GLY A 83 2.51 13.97 -5.82
C GLY A 83 3.24 14.56 -7.03
N VAL A 84 3.19 15.89 -7.19
CA VAL A 84 3.90 16.60 -8.26
C VAL A 84 5.41 16.39 -8.17
N ALA A 85 6.01 16.50 -6.99
CA ALA A 85 7.45 16.31 -6.83
C ALA A 85 7.90 14.88 -7.17
N LEU A 86 7.12 13.85 -6.82
CA LEU A 86 7.39 12.47 -7.21
C LEU A 86 7.24 12.26 -8.72
N ILE A 87 6.18 12.81 -9.33
CA ILE A 87 5.92 12.73 -10.78
C ILE A 87 7.00 13.46 -11.57
N LEU A 88 7.49 14.60 -11.11
CA LEU A 88 8.53 15.39 -11.80
C LEU A 88 9.95 15.02 -11.38
N ASN A 89 10.12 14.09 -10.43
CA ASN A 89 11.41 13.68 -9.89
C ASN A 89 12.21 14.84 -9.24
N ILE A 90 11.51 15.78 -8.61
CA ILE A 90 12.12 16.90 -7.88
C ILE A 90 12.69 16.34 -6.57
N LEU A 91 13.99 16.56 -6.34
CA LEU A 91 14.70 16.18 -5.11
C LEU A 91 14.29 14.80 -4.55
N PRO A 92 14.38 13.72 -5.34
CA PRO A 92 13.60 12.51 -5.12
C PRO A 92 13.85 11.82 -3.76
N ARG A 93 15.04 11.98 -3.17
CA ARG A 93 15.33 11.49 -1.82
C ARG A 93 14.59 12.28 -0.76
N LEU A 94 14.68 13.60 -0.81
CA LEU A 94 14.00 14.48 0.14
C LEU A 94 12.49 14.33 -0.01
N THR A 95 11.98 14.24 -1.23
CA THR A 95 10.56 14.02 -1.50
C THR A 95 10.08 12.67 -0.94
N LEU A 96 10.85 11.59 -1.06
CA LEU A 96 10.48 10.31 -0.44
C LEU A 96 10.59 10.33 1.09
N ILE A 97 11.55 11.06 1.66
CA ILE A 97 11.63 11.25 3.12
C ILE A 97 10.41 12.03 3.60
N ALA A 98 10.08 13.14 2.95
CA ALA A 98 8.89 13.94 3.26
C ALA A 98 7.61 13.11 3.10
N SER A 99 7.51 12.31 2.03
CA SER A 99 6.41 11.38 1.82
C SER A 99 6.32 10.33 2.93
N PHE A 100 7.45 9.81 3.41
CA PHE A 100 7.46 8.85 4.51
C PHE A 100 7.04 9.49 5.85
N VAL A 101 7.52 10.70 6.14
CA VAL A 101 7.10 11.46 7.33
C VAL A 101 5.60 11.75 7.29
N TRP A 102 5.10 12.22 6.14
CA TRP A 102 3.69 12.52 5.97
C TRP A 102 2.82 11.26 6.04
N MET A 103 3.29 10.16 5.46
CA MET A 103 2.67 8.84 5.60
C MET A 103 2.46 8.46 7.07
N LEU A 104 3.47 8.64 7.93
CA LEU A 104 3.33 8.28 9.36
C LEU A 104 2.29 9.13 10.08
N VAL A 105 2.18 10.42 9.73
CA VAL A 105 1.16 11.32 10.29
C VAL A 105 -0.24 10.86 9.88
N VAL A 106 -0.46 10.61 8.58
CA VAL A 106 -1.76 10.15 8.07
C VAL A 106 -2.09 8.76 8.59
N TRP A 107 -1.12 7.84 8.64
CA TRP A 107 -1.35 6.48 9.11
C TRP A 107 -1.77 6.46 10.59
N GLY A 108 -1.11 7.25 11.44
CA GLY A 108 -1.41 7.31 12.86
C GLY A 108 -2.72 8.04 13.17
N PHE A 109 -2.96 9.20 12.57
CA PHE A 109 -4.06 10.09 12.97
C PHE A 109 -5.23 10.13 11.99
N GLY A 110 -5.00 9.87 10.70
CA GLY A 110 -6.03 9.82 9.67
C GLY A 110 -6.63 8.43 9.48
N GLU A 111 -5.81 7.38 9.54
CA GLU A 111 -6.25 5.99 9.34
C GLU A 111 -6.34 5.17 10.63
N GLY A 112 -5.89 5.70 11.77
CA GLY A 112 -5.91 4.99 13.06
C GLY A 112 -5.11 3.67 13.02
N PHE A 113 -3.92 3.71 12.41
CA PHE A 113 -3.09 2.54 12.16
C PHE A 113 -3.79 1.46 11.31
N GLY A 114 -4.70 1.86 10.42
CA GLY A 114 -5.51 0.95 9.60
C GLY A 114 -6.38 0.00 10.42
N ALA A 115 -6.82 0.46 11.59
CA ALA A 115 -7.63 -0.29 12.55
C ALA A 115 -6.98 -1.57 13.13
N LEU A 116 -5.66 -1.76 12.97
CA LEU A 116 -4.95 -2.99 13.37
C LEU A 116 -5.13 -3.35 14.85
N PHE A 117 -5.39 -2.37 15.72
CA PHE A 117 -5.54 -2.54 17.15
C PHE A 117 -6.99 -2.69 17.63
N THR A 118 -7.96 -2.64 16.72
CA THR A 118 -9.40 -2.72 17.07
C THR A 118 -9.89 -4.16 17.26
N GLY A 119 -9.15 -5.15 16.73
CA GLY A 119 -9.60 -6.54 16.67
C GLY A 119 -10.72 -6.80 15.66
N GLN A 120 -10.97 -5.84 14.76
CA GLN A 120 -12.04 -5.86 13.74
C GLN A 120 -11.51 -5.56 12.33
N SER A 121 -10.18 -5.47 12.16
CA SER A 121 -9.56 -5.09 10.88
C SER A 121 -9.29 -6.30 10.00
N SER A 122 -9.44 -6.19 8.69
CA SER A 122 -8.99 -7.19 7.72
C SER A 122 -8.51 -6.54 6.43
N ALA A 123 -7.89 -7.33 5.55
CA ALA A 123 -7.55 -6.88 4.20
C ALA A 123 -8.79 -6.39 3.43
N LEU A 124 -9.95 -7.02 3.68
CA LEU A 124 -11.23 -6.67 3.06
C LEU A 124 -11.67 -5.25 3.43
N THR A 125 -11.42 -4.82 4.67
CA THR A 125 -11.74 -3.47 5.17
C THR A 125 -10.62 -2.46 4.96
N GLY A 126 -9.49 -2.87 4.37
CA GLY A 126 -8.38 -1.97 4.05
C GLY A 126 -7.18 -2.02 4.97
N ALA A 127 -7.09 -2.98 5.91
CA ALA A 127 -5.88 -3.17 6.72
C ALA A 127 -4.65 -3.41 5.82
N PRO A 128 -3.45 -2.95 6.20
CA PRO A 128 -3.09 -2.19 7.41
C PRO A 128 -3.27 -0.66 7.29
N GLY A 129 -4.05 -0.20 6.33
CA GLY A 129 -4.15 1.21 5.96
C GLY A 129 -3.43 1.49 4.63
N ALA A 130 -4.02 2.36 3.83
CA ALA A 130 -3.58 2.61 2.46
C ALA A 130 -2.25 3.35 2.47
N VAL A 131 -2.13 4.39 3.28
CA VAL A 131 -0.92 5.22 3.29
C VAL A 131 0.31 4.46 3.78
N LEU A 132 0.16 3.42 4.64
CA LEU A 132 1.29 2.55 4.99
C LEU A 132 1.91 1.90 3.75
N LEU A 133 1.07 1.44 2.81
CA LEU A 133 1.51 0.86 1.54
C LEU A 133 2.18 1.91 0.65
N TYR A 134 1.82 3.20 0.74
CA TYR A 134 2.53 4.28 0.02
C TYR A 134 3.99 4.32 0.46
N GLY A 135 4.23 4.22 1.77
CA GLY A 135 5.58 4.19 2.34
C GLY A 135 6.36 2.94 1.92
N LEU A 136 5.73 1.76 1.94
CA LEU A 136 6.40 0.52 1.50
C LEU A 136 6.76 0.55 0.02
N ILE A 137 5.87 1.07 -0.84
CA ILE A 137 6.15 1.31 -2.26
C ILE A 137 7.29 2.34 -2.39
N GLY A 138 7.22 3.45 -1.65
CA GLY A 138 8.25 4.50 -1.61
C GLY A 138 9.65 3.99 -1.29
N ILE A 139 9.78 3.13 -0.29
CA ILE A 139 11.04 2.45 0.07
C ILE A 139 11.47 1.50 -1.04
N SER A 140 10.52 0.75 -1.63
CA SER A 140 10.80 -0.16 -2.75
C SER A 140 11.37 0.55 -3.97
N VAL A 141 10.91 1.79 -4.22
CA VAL A 141 11.35 2.64 -5.34
C VAL A 141 12.45 3.63 -4.96
N TRP A 142 13.17 3.41 -3.86
CA TRP A 142 14.19 4.36 -3.39
C TRP A 142 15.26 4.68 -4.46
N PRO A 143 15.55 5.96 -4.73
CA PRO A 143 16.48 6.39 -5.78
C PRO A 143 17.94 6.08 -5.43
N ASP A 144 18.69 5.64 -6.43
CA ASP A 144 20.15 5.51 -6.33
C ASP A 144 20.85 6.89 -6.38
N LYS A 145 22.11 6.96 -5.92
CA LYS A 145 22.97 8.16 -5.98
C LYS A 145 23.12 8.65 -7.42
N ASN A 146 23.07 7.73 -8.37
CA ASN A 146 23.27 7.99 -9.79
C ASN A 146 21.96 8.21 -10.58
N GLY A 147 20.81 8.34 -9.90
CA GLY A 147 19.53 8.67 -10.55
C GLY A 147 18.97 7.62 -11.52
N GLN A 148 19.44 6.37 -11.46
CA GLN A 148 19.06 5.34 -12.43
C GLN A 148 17.56 4.98 -12.36
N ILE A 149 17.00 4.70 -13.54
CA ILE A 149 15.60 4.25 -13.75
C ILE A 149 15.43 2.75 -13.46
N ARG A 150 16.54 2.02 -13.34
CA ARG A 150 16.55 0.58 -13.09
C ARG A 150 16.25 0.27 -11.62
N TRP A 151 15.70 -0.93 -11.42
CA TRP A 151 15.40 -1.41 -10.08
C TRP A 151 16.64 -1.94 -9.37
N ARG A 152 16.72 -1.64 -8.08
CA ARG A 152 17.72 -2.22 -7.19
C ARG A 152 17.21 -3.55 -6.66
N ARG A 153 18.11 -4.54 -6.56
CA ARG A 153 17.80 -5.84 -5.94
C ARG A 153 17.21 -5.66 -4.54
N GLN A 154 17.73 -4.72 -3.75
CA GLN A 154 17.22 -4.46 -2.40
C GLN A 154 15.77 -3.97 -2.40
N GLY A 155 15.40 -3.09 -3.33
CA GLY A 155 14.02 -2.58 -3.44
C GLY A 155 13.02 -3.68 -3.80
N VAL A 156 13.39 -4.57 -4.74
CA VAL A 156 12.56 -5.73 -5.11
C VAL A 156 12.42 -6.72 -3.95
N LEU A 157 13.53 -7.01 -3.24
CA LEU A 157 13.51 -7.89 -2.08
C LEU A 157 12.69 -7.30 -0.93
N PHE A 158 12.79 -5.99 -0.72
CA PHE A 158 12.00 -5.28 0.29
C PHE A 158 10.51 -5.38 -0.03
N ALA A 159 10.10 -5.08 -1.27
CA ALA A 159 8.71 -5.22 -1.71
C ALA A 159 8.19 -6.66 -1.54
N HIS A 160 9.01 -7.64 -1.93
CA HIS A 160 8.69 -9.06 -1.82
C HIS A 160 8.42 -9.48 -0.37
N TRP A 161 9.33 -9.17 0.55
CA TRP A 161 9.16 -9.55 1.95
C TRP A 161 8.09 -8.72 2.65
N SER A 162 7.90 -7.46 2.26
CA SER A 162 6.75 -6.67 2.70
C SER A 162 5.44 -7.36 2.34
N LEU A 163 5.31 -7.83 1.09
CA LEU A 163 4.12 -8.53 0.62
C LEU A 163 3.87 -9.85 1.39
N VAL A 164 4.93 -10.62 1.69
CA VAL A 164 4.83 -11.83 2.54
C VAL A 164 4.31 -11.48 3.92
N ILE A 165 4.93 -10.48 4.58
CA ILE A 165 4.54 -10.05 5.93
C ILE A 165 3.10 -9.57 5.95
N LEU A 166 2.70 -8.79 4.95
CA LEU A 166 1.35 -8.27 4.84
C LEU A 166 0.30 -9.37 4.63
N TRP A 167 0.55 -10.36 3.76
CA TRP A 167 -0.38 -11.47 3.58
C TRP A 167 -0.45 -12.38 4.79
N LEU A 168 0.67 -12.59 5.48
CA LEU A 168 0.70 -13.33 6.75
C LEU A 168 -0.08 -12.58 7.83
N MET A 169 0.14 -11.27 7.97
CA MET A 169 -0.61 -10.42 8.90
C MET A 169 -2.11 -10.48 8.59
N ASN A 170 -2.50 -10.31 7.33
CA ASN A 170 -3.91 -10.37 6.93
C ASN A 170 -4.56 -11.72 7.24
N ALA A 171 -3.82 -12.82 7.04
CA ALA A 171 -4.28 -14.14 7.43
C ALA A 171 -4.55 -14.22 8.94
N LEU A 172 -3.64 -13.71 9.77
CA LEU A 172 -3.81 -13.64 11.23
C LEU A 172 -5.01 -12.76 11.63
N LEU A 173 -5.19 -11.62 10.95
CA LEU A 173 -6.34 -10.74 11.16
C LEU A 173 -7.67 -11.44 10.87
N GLN A 174 -7.71 -12.31 9.85
CA GLN A 174 -8.91 -13.07 9.52
C GLN A 174 -9.31 -14.11 10.60
N PHE A 175 -8.36 -14.51 11.45
CA PHE A 175 -8.60 -15.41 12.59
C PHE A 175 -8.91 -14.66 13.90
N GLN A 176 -9.10 -13.34 13.86
CA GLN A 176 -9.54 -12.59 15.03
C GLN A 176 -10.93 -13.06 15.49
N PRO A 177 -11.25 -13.00 16.79
CA PRO A 177 -12.54 -13.43 17.33
C PRO A 177 -13.74 -12.80 16.62
N ALA A 178 -13.62 -11.55 16.17
CA ALA A 178 -14.64 -10.86 15.40
C ALA A 178 -15.06 -11.64 14.15
N TYR A 179 -14.11 -12.06 13.32
CA TYR A 179 -14.36 -12.79 12.07
C TYR A 179 -14.67 -14.27 12.28
N LEU A 180 -14.36 -14.81 13.45
CA LEU A 180 -14.79 -16.15 13.87
C LEU A 180 -16.18 -16.17 14.51
N SER A 181 -16.87 -15.02 14.52
CA SER A 181 -18.24 -14.85 14.98
C SER A 181 -19.12 -14.25 13.87
N ASN A 182 -20.36 -14.72 13.76
CA ASN A 182 -21.34 -14.07 12.88
C ASN A 182 -21.96 -12.86 13.60
N PRO A 183 -22.28 -11.76 12.90
CA PRO A 183 -22.21 -11.56 11.45
C PRO A 183 -21.08 -10.61 10.99
N HIS A 184 -19.90 -10.60 11.64
CA HIS A 184 -18.93 -9.53 11.43
C HIS A 184 -18.43 -9.39 9.98
N LEU A 185 -18.10 -10.52 9.32
CA LEU A 185 -17.70 -10.51 7.91
C LEU A 185 -18.80 -9.93 7.00
N VAL A 186 -20.06 -10.27 7.27
CA VAL A 186 -21.23 -9.75 6.54
C VAL A 186 -21.30 -8.23 6.68
N GLY A 187 -21.17 -7.71 7.91
CA GLY A 187 -21.20 -6.28 8.18
C GLY A 187 -20.03 -5.50 7.57
N SER A 188 -18.87 -6.15 7.39
CA SER A 188 -17.69 -5.56 6.76
C SER A 188 -17.73 -5.51 5.23
N THR A 189 -18.73 -6.15 4.61
CA THR A 189 -18.86 -6.22 3.15
C THR A 189 -19.75 -5.08 2.64
N LEU A 190 -19.19 -4.18 1.84
CA LEU A 190 -19.93 -3.03 1.30
C LEU A 190 -20.97 -3.41 0.24
N THR A 191 -20.85 -4.59 -0.35
CA THR A 191 -21.67 -5.04 -1.48
C THR A 191 -22.88 -5.84 -0.99
N PRO A 192 -24.14 -5.34 -1.07
CA PRO A 192 -25.29 -5.97 -0.42
C PRO A 192 -25.61 -7.39 -0.90
N TRP A 193 -25.53 -7.64 -2.21
CA TRP A 193 -25.75 -8.99 -2.75
C TRP A 193 -24.71 -9.98 -2.22
N LEU A 194 -23.45 -9.56 -2.10
CA LEU A 194 -22.38 -10.39 -1.58
C LEU A 194 -22.54 -10.63 -0.08
N ALA A 195 -22.92 -9.60 0.68
CA ALA A 195 -23.22 -9.73 2.10
C ALA A 195 -24.32 -10.79 2.34
N ASN A 196 -25.37 -10.80 1.51
CA ASN A 196 -26.42 -11.83 1.57
C ASN A 196 -25.90 -13.24 1.26
N TRP A 197 -25.02 -13.37 0.26
CA TRP A 197 -24.37 -14.64 -0.07
C TRP A 197 -23.45 -15.14 1.05
N ILE A 198 -22.73 -14.24 1.71
CA ILE A 198 -21.89 -14.57 2.86
C ILE A 198 -22.77 -15.06 4.02
N GLY A 199 -23.85 -14.34 4.30
CA GLY A 199 -24.98 -14.77 5.14
C GLY A 199 -24.58 -15.54 6.40
N ALA A 200 -25.27 -16.67 6.65
CA ALA A 200 -25.00 -17.53 7.79
C ALA A 200 -23.61 -18.21 7.74
N SER A 201 -22.98 -18.27 6.58
CA SER A 201 -21.68 -18.90 6.35
C SER A 201 -20.49 -17.97 6.59
N GLY A 202 -20.70 -16.78 7.17
CA GLY A 202 -19.67 -15.76 7.37
C GLY A 202 -18.42 -16.25 8.11
N VAL A 203 -18.59 -17.10 9.12
CA VAL A 203 -17.47 -17.72 9.85
C VAL A 203 -16.67 -18.67 8.94
N LEU A 204 -17.36 -19.56 8.20
CA LEU A 204 -16.69 -20.49 7.30
C LEU A 204 -15.91 -19.75 6.20
N ILE A 205 -16.52 -18.72 5.61
CA ILE A 205 -15.89 -17.89 4.57
C ILE A 205 -14.69 -17.14 5.15
N SER A 206 -14.78 -16.63 6.38
CA SER A 206 -13.64 -16.01 7.06
C SER A 206 -12.48 -16.99 7.22
N VAL A 207 -12.74 -18.20 7.72
CA VAL A 207 -11.71 -19.23 7.87
C VAL A 207 -11.06 -19.58 6.53
N ILE A 208 -11.86 -19.77 5.47
CA ILE A 208 -11.36 -20.05 4.12
C ILE A 208 -10.49 -18.90 3.61
N LEU A 209 -10.94 -17.65 3.75
CA LEU A 209 -10.16 -16.47 3.36
C LEU A 209 -8.84 -16.40 4.13
N GLY A 210 -8.82 -16.70 5.42
CA GLY A 210 -7.61 -16.71 6.25
C GLY A 210 -6.61 -17.77 5.79
N ILE A 211 -7.10 -18.97 5.48
CA ILE A 211 -6.27 -20.06 4.92
C ILE A 211 -5.71 -19.65 3.55
N VAL A 212 -6.53 -19.10 2.66
CA VAL A 212 -6.08 -18.65 1.32
C VAL A 212 -4.98 -17.60 1.45
N GLN A 213 -5.13 -16.62 2.34
CA GLN A 213 -4.14 -15.58 2.59
C GLN A 213 -2.84 -16.17 3.18
N LEU A 214 -2.94 -17.13 4.10
CA LEU A 214 -1.79 -17.81 4.68
C LEU A 214 -1.00 -18.62 3.64
N LEU A 215 -1.73 -19.40 2.82
CA LEU A 215 -1.14 -20.18 1.73
C LEU A 215 -0.49 -19.27 0.68
N LEU A 216 -1.12 -18.13 0.36
CA LEU A 216 -0.55 -17.14 -0.54
C LEU A 216 0.74 -16.53 0.03
N ALA A 217 0.77 -16.18 1.32
CA ALA A 217 1.97 -15.69 1.98
C ALA A 217 3.12 -16.72 1.89
N GLY A 218 2.83 -17.99 2.20
CA GLY A 218 3.77 -19.10 2.08
C GLY A 218 4.23 -19.34 0.64
N TRP A 219 3.33 -19.24 -0.33
CA TRP A 219 3.66 -19.40 -1.75
C TRP A 219 4.61 -18.30 -2.22
N ILE A 220 4.33 -17.04 -1.92
CA ILE A 220 5.21 -15.91 -2.23
C ILE A 220 6.58 -16.12 -1.54
N ALA A 221 6.60 -16.45 -0.24
CA ALA A 221 7.83 -16.69 0.51
C ALA A 221 8.69 -17.82 -0.06
N SER A 222 8.06 -18.89 -0.57
CA SER A 222 8.77 -20.03 -1.16
C SER A 222 9.55 -19.70 -2.43
N ARG A 223 9.19 -18.58 -3.10
CA ARG A 223 9.71 -18.18 -4.42
C ARG A 223 9.56 -19.24 -5.52
N ARG A 224 8.73 -20.26 -5.31
CA ARG A 224 8.37 -21.25 -6.34
C ARG A 224 7.30 -20.64 -7.24
N ALA A 225 7.53 -20.63 -8.56
CA ALA A 225 6.63 -19.99 -9.53
C ALA A 225 6.21 -18.56 -9.13
N PRO A 226 7.18 -17.64 -8.92
CA PRO A 226 6.93 -16.34 -8.29
C PRO A 226 5.97 -15.45 -9.11
N HIS A 227 5.97 -15.56 -10.43
CA HIS A 227 5.03 -14.84 -11.29
C HIS A 227 3.57 -15.25 -11.01
N SER A 228 3.31 -16.55 -10.86
CA SER A 228 1.97 -17.06 -10.54
C SER A 228 1.50 -16.63 -9.16
N ALA A 229 2.38 -16.70 -8.16
CA ALA A 229 2.08 -16.24 -6.80
C ALA A 229 1.75 -14.73 -6.76
N LEU A 230 2.48 -13.91 -7.52
CA LEU A 230 2.22 -12.47 -7.61
C LEU A 230 0.94 -12.16 -8.39
N TRP A 231 0.61 -12.92 -9.44
CA TRP A 231 -0.69 -12.81 -10.10
C TRP A 231 -1.84 -13.16 -9.16
N ALA A 232 -1.71 -14.22 -8.36
CA ALA A 232 -2.70 -14.57 -7.34
C ALA A 232 -2.87 -13.43 -6.31
N SER A 233 -1.76 -12.80 -5.88
CA SER A 233 -1.78 -11.60 -5.03
C SER A 233 -2.53 -10.45 -5.69
N ILE A 234 -2.27 -10.15 -6.95
CA ILE A 234 -2.94 -9.07 -7.71
C ILE A 234 -4.45 -9.34 -7.80
N ILE A 235 -4.84 -10.57 -8.15
CA ILE A 235 -6.25 -10.95 -8.28
C ILE A 235 -6.97 -10.83 -6.94
N LEU A 236 -6.40 -11.38 -5.87
CA LEU A 236 -7.02 -11.31 -4.54
C LEU A 236 -7.12 -9.86 -4.04
N SER A 237 -6.09 -9.05 -4.28
CA SER A 237 -6.08 -7.64 -3.93
C SER A 237 -7.15 -6.86 -4.70
N PHE A 238 -7.33 -7.16 -5.99
CA PHE A 238 -8.39 -6.57 -6.81
C PHE A 238 -9.78 -6.95 -6.29
N LEU A 239 -9.99 -8.22 -5.90
CA LEU A 239 -11.26 -8.67 -5.32
C LEU A 239 -11.57 -7.94 -4.01
N PHE A 240 -10.59 -7.75 -3.13
CA PHE A 240 -10.79 -6.95 -1.90
C PHE A 240 -11.06 -5.49 -2.21
N TRP A 241 -10.33 -4.92 -3.16
CA TRP A 241 -10.52 -3.54 -3.58
C TRP A 241 -11.94 -3.28 -4.09
N TRP A 242 -12.44 -4.19 -4.92
CA TRP A 242 -13.77 -4.08 -5.51
C TRP A 242 -14.88 -4.42 -4.50
N LEU A 243 -14.84 -5.62 -3.92
CA LEU A 243 -15.96 -6.17 -3.15
C LEU A 243 -16.03 -5.65 -1.71
N GLY A 244 -14.87 -5.41 -1.10
CA GLY A 244 -14.75 -4.98 0.29
C GLY A 244 -14.57 -3.49 0.46
N GLN A 245 -13.73 -2.88 -0.38
CA GLN A 245 -13.33 -1.47 -0.22
C GLN A 245 -14.10 -0.51 -1.16
N GLY A 246 -14.91 -1.04 -2.07
CA GLY A 246 -15.73 -0.24 -2.99
C GLY A 246 -14.90 0.71 -3.86
N PHE A 247 -13.72 0.27 -4.31
CA PHE A 247 -12.70 1.09 -4.98
C PHE A 247 -12.23 2.31 -4.17
N GLY A 248 -12.21 2.19 -2.83
CA GLY A 248 -11.94 3.31 -1.92
C GLY A 248 -13.08 4.32 -1.82
N GLN A 249 -14.24 3.99 -2.40
CA GLN A 249 -15.41 4.86 -2.42
C GLN A 249 -15.12 6.27 -2.97
N ILE A 250 -14.16 6.40 -3.90
CA ILE A 250 -13.62 7.69 -4.38
C ILE A 250 -14.67 8.70 -4.87
N PHE A 251 -15.86 8.24 -5.26
CA PHE A 251 -16.96 9.10 -5.69
C PHE A 251 -17.83 9.64 -4.53
N THR A 252 -17.60 9.17 -3.30
CA THR A 252 -18.27 9.70 -2.12
C THR A 252 -17.66 11.03 -1.68
N PRO A 253 -18.42 11.91 -1.00
CA PRO A 253 -17.93 13.24 -0.63
C PRO A 253 -16.73 13.26 0.33
N LEU A 254 -16.52 12.18 1.09
CA LEU A 254 -15.52 12.08 2.15
C LEU A 254 -14.45 11.01 1.90
N ALA A 255 -14.40 10.41 0.72
CA ALA A 255 -13.30 9.50 0.39
C ALA A 255 -11.97 10.25 0.31
N THR A 256 -10.95 9.70 0.96
CA THR A 256 -9.59 10.24 1.08
C THR A 256 -8.64 9.65 0.04
N ASP A 257 -8.79 8.37 -0.30
CA ASP A 257 -7.84 7.65 -1.16
C ASP A 257 -8.49 6.44 -1.85
N PHE A 258 -7.69 5.67 -2.60
CA PHE A 258 -8.13 4.45 -3.30
C PHE A 258 -8.27 3.23 -2.38
N ASN A 259 -7.97 3.33 -1.10
CA ASN A 259 -7.83 2.22 -0.15
C ASN A 259 -6.68 1.26 -0.52
N SER A 260 -6.45 0.25 0.32
CA SER A 260 -5.26 -0.58 0.30
C SER A 260 -5.17 -1.51 -0.90
N GLY A 261 -6.29 -1.98 -1.45
CA GLY A 261 -6.31 -3.03 -2.48
C GLY A 261 -5.54 -2.67 -3.75
N LEU A 262 -5.70 -1.43 -4.25
CA LEU A 262 -4.90 -0.93 -5.39
C LEU A 262 -3.38 -0.96 -5.09
N LEU A 263 -3.01 -0.69 -3.85
CA LEU A 263 -1.61 -0.53 -3.46
C LEU A 263 -0.93 -1.88 -3.20
N TYR A 264 -1.68 -2.89 -2.76
CA TYR A 264 -1.21 -4.27 -2.80
C TYR A 264 -0.89 -4.72 -4.24
N ILE A 265 -1.69 -4.29 -5.23
CA ILE A 265 -1.41 -4.55 -6.65
C ILE A 265 -0.10 -3.87 -7.05
N LEU A 266 0.08 -2.58 -6.75
CA LEU A 266 1.31 -1.86 -7.04
C LEU A 266 2.53 -2.45 -6.34
N LEU A 267 2.41 -2.85 -5.08
CA LEU A 267 3.47 -3.51 -4.31
C LEU A 267 3.81 -4.89 -4.91
N SER A 268 2.82 -5.62 -5.44
CA SER A 268 3.04 -6.89 -6.15
C SER A 268 3.87 -6.68 -7.42
N PHE A 269 3.64 -5.58 -8.16
CA PHE A 269 4.50 -5.20 -9.28
C PHE A 269 5.91 -4.76 -8.84
N CYS A 270 6.06 -4.13 -7.66
CA CYS A 270 7.37 -3.82 -7.10
C CYS A 270 8.17 -5.08 -6.75
N ALA A 271 7.48 -6.12 -6.25
CA ALA A 271 8.05 -7.41 -5.89
C ALA A 271 8.37 -8.32 -7.09
N TRP A 272 8.05 -7.90 -8.32
CA TRP A 272 8.17 -8.73 -9.52
C TRP A 272 9.62 -9.20 -9.77
N PRO A 273 9.86 -10.50 -9.96
CA PRO A 273 11.17 -11.03 -10.29
C PRO A 273 11.72 -10.40 -11.57
N ARG A 274 13.01 -10.08 -11.55
CA ARG A 274 13.73 -9.49 -12.68
C ARG A 274 14.78 -10.46 -13.16
N THR A 275 14.72 -10.82 -14.43
CA THR A 275 15.78 -11.59 -15.07
C THR A 275 17.07 -10.79 -15.00
N THR A 276 18.07 -11.35 -14.35
CA THR A 276 19.41 -10.76 -14.30
C THR A 276 20.11 -11.10 -15.63
N ALA A 277 19.70 -10.44 -16.71
CA ALA A 277 20.39 -10.58 -17.99
C ALA A 277 21.69 -9.76 -17.94
N GLN A 278 22.70 -10.26 -17.23
CA GLN A 278 24.11 -9.90 -17.39
C GLN A 278 25.00 -10.78 -16.50
N ARG A 279 25.40 -11.95 -17.02
CA ARG A 279 26.67 -12.60 -16.66
C ARG A 279 27.26 -13.19 -17.94
N SER A 280 28.49 -12.75 -18.24
CA SER A 280 29.45 -13.35 -19.18
C SER A 280 29.31 -13.05 -20.68
N TYR A 281 29.60 -11.81 -21.07
CA TYR A 281 30.23 -11.50 -22.38
C TYR A 281 31.44 -10.59 -22.13
N GLY A 282 32.40 -11.09 -21.35
CA GLY A 282 33.60 -10.33 -20.95
C GLY A 282 34.76 -11.20 -20.49
N GLN A 283 34.81 -12.47 -20.93
CA GLN A 283 35.97 -13.36 -20.75
C GLN A 283 36.27 -14.16 -22.02
N VAL A 284 36.10 -13.55 -23.19
CA VAL A 284 36.64 -14.12 -24.43
C VAL A 284 37.54 -13.08 -25.07
N GLY A 285 38.85 -13.33 -25.01
CA GLY A 285 39.85 -12.76 -25.92
C GLY A 285 40.64 -11.56 -25.41
N THR A 286 41.63 -11.78 -24.56
CA THR A 286 42.88 -10.99 -24.55
C THR A 286 43.99 -11.76 -23.81
N THR A 287 44.41 -12.88 -24.39
CA THR A 287 45.76 -13.42 -24.19
C THR A 287 46.44 -13.47 -25.55
N LEU A 288 46.72 -12.28 -26.10
CA LEU A 288 47.68 -12.12 -27.18
C LEU A 288 49.08 -12.11 -26.55
N THR A 289 49.74 -13.25 -26.67
CA THR A 289 51.19 -13.48 -26.80
C THR A 289 52.08 -12.22 -26.77
N ASN A 290 52.90 -12.10 -25.72
CA ASN A 290 54.14 -11.31 -25.79
C ASN A 290 55.17 -12.08 -26.66
N PRO A 291 55.82 -11.46 -27.65
CA PRO A 291 56.98 -12.06 -28.29
C PRO A 291 58.22 -11.98 -27.37
N PRO A 292 59.19 -12.91 -27.49
CA PRO A 292 60.41 -12.87 -26.70
C PRO A 292 61.29 -11.71 -27.17
N ARG A 293 61.79 -10.90 -26.22
CA ARG A 293 62.88 -9.96 -26.49
C ARG A 293 64.16 -10.75 -26.69
N LEU A 294 64.73 -10.65 -27.89
CA LEU A 294 66.11 -11.00 -28.17
C LEU A 294 66.98 -9.75 -27.98
N VAL A 295 68.14 -10.00 -27.36
CA VAL A 295 69.30 -9.12 -27.07
C VAL A 295 69.14 -8.16 -25.89
#